data_AF-A0A2E8QLB3-F1
#
_entry.id   AF-A0A2E8QLB3-F1
#
_cell.length_a   1.000
_cell.length_b   1.000
_cell.length_c   1.000
_cell.angle_alpha   90.00
_cell.angle_beta   90.00
_cell.angle_gamma   90.00
#
_symmetry.space_group_name_H-M   'P 1'
#
loop_
_entity.id
_entity.type
_entity.pdbx_description
1 polymer ?
#
loop_
_entity_poly.entity_id
_entity_poly.type
_entity_poly.pdbx_seq_one_letter_code
_entity_poly.pdbx_strand_id
1 'polypeptide(L)'
;MDATGYEHDVVHTNHSGAIIALETKLGTTDSNAATGAVLIGTGSGTSAWDTTPTLGGDLTMADNQIITAKMKDYSETVNVIGGTGGGTQDIDLTLGNVITATVDTSTNTFTFSNPSASGSACSFTLILTNGGSQTVNWPGGVDWAGGSAPTLTTAGVDILTFTTVDAGTIWYGFAAGLDMK
;
A
#
# COMPACT_ATOMS: atom_id res chain seq x y z
N MET A 1 6.02 40.46 -43.59
CA MET A 1 7.13 39.97 -42.76
C MET A 1 7.69 41.14 -41.99
N ASP A 2 7.52 41.13 -40.67
CA ASP A 2 8.30 42.03 -39.82
C ASP A 2 9.80 41.67 -39.91
N ALA A 3 10.67 42.58 -39.47
CA ALA A 3 12.11 42.46 -39.60
C ALA A 3 12.72 41.24 -38.86
N THR A 4 11.94 40.50 -38.09
CA THR A 4 12.38 39.33 -37.31
C THR A 4 12.09 37.99 -37.99
N GLY A 5 11.42 37.99 -39.15
CA GLY A 5 11.14 36.76 -39.91
C GLY A 5 9.93 35.97 -39.42
N TYR A 6 9.16 36.53 -38.49
CA TYR A 6 7.88 35.99 -38.04
C TYR A 6 6.76 36.95 -38.44
N GLU A 7 5.64 36.44 -38.94
CA GLU A 7 4.45 37.26 -39.13
C GLU A 7 3.70 37.30 -37.79
N HIS A 8 3.57 38.48 -37.20
CA HIS A 8 3.00 38.68 -35.86
C HIS A 8 1.57 38.13 -35.72
N ASP A 9 0.75 38.22 -36.76
CA ASP A 9 -0.60 37.64 -36.83
C ASP A 9 -0.60 36.11 -36.84
N VAL A 10 0.36 35.49 -37.53
CA VAL A 10 0.56 34.03 -37.52
C VAL A 10 0.97 33.56 -36.13
N VAL A 11 1.86 34.30 -35.47
CA VAL A 11 2.28 33.99 -34.09
C VAL A 11 1.09 34.06 -33.12
N HIS A 12 0.28 35.12 -33.19
CA HIS A 12 -0.94 35.23 -32.38
C HIS A 12 -1.95 34.12 -32.65
N THR A 13 -2.19 33.80 -33.92
CA THR A 13 -3.12 32.72 -34.30
C THR A 13 -2.67 31.37 -33.73
N ASN A 14 -1.38 31.06 -33.83
CA ASN A 14 -0.82 29.82 -33.30
C ASN A 14 -0.93 29.75 -31.77
N HIS A 15 -0.62 30.85 -31.08
CA HIS A 15 -0.74 30.92 -29.62
C HIS A 15 -2.19 30.75 -29.17
N SER A 16 -3.13 31.46 -29.78
CA SER A 16 -4.57 31.33 -29.47
C SER A 16 -5.08 29.91 -29.71
N GLY A 17 -4.66 29.27 -30.81
CA GLY A 17 -5.01 27.87 -31.08
C GLY A 17 -4.49 26.90 -30.02
N ALA A 18 -3.25 27.09 -29.56
CA ALA A 18 -2.67 26.26 -28.50
C ALA A 18 -3.40 26.45 -27.16
N ILE A 19 -3.79 27.68 -26.83
CA ILE A 19 -4.56 28.00 -25.61
C ILE A 19 -5.93 27.31 -25.65
N ILE A 20 -6.66 27.41 -26.75
CA ILE A 20 -7.97 26.77 -26.92
C ILE A 20 -7.85 25.24 -26.77
N ALA A 21 -6.79 24.65 -27.33
CA ALA A 21 -6.55 23.21 -27.21
C ALA A 21 -6.32 22.81 -25.74
N LEU A 22 -5.57 23.61 -24.99
CA LEU A 22 -5.34 23.38 -23.55
C LEU A 22 -6.62 23.55 -22.74
N GLU A 23 -7.38 24.61 -22.98
CA GLU A 23 -8.66 24.88 -22.33
C GLU A 23 -9.65 23.74 -22.54
N THR A 24 -9.75 23.27 -23.79
CA THR A 24 -10.58 22.12 -24.16
C THR A 24 -10.10 20.85 -23.46
N LYS A 25 -8.78 20.63 -23.40
CA LYS A 25 -8.22 19.42 -22.78
C LYS A 25 -8.47 19.39 -21.29
N LEU A 26 -8.23 20.50 -20.59
CA LEU A 26 -8.35 20.64 -19.13
C LEU A 26 -9.78 20.95 -18.66
N GLY A 27 -10.71 21.19 -19.59
CA GLY A 27 -12.08 21.61 -19.28
C GLY A 27 -12.14 22.98 -18.58
N THR A 28 -11.17 23.87 -18.84
CA THR A 28 -11.12 25.20 -18.22
C THR A 28 -11.73 26.24 -19.15
N THR A 29 -12.65 27.06 -18.63
CA THR A 29 -13.12 28.29 -19.28
C THR A 29 -12.75 29.50 -18.43
N ASP A 30 -12.95 30.72 -18.95
CA ASP A 30 -12.80 31.97 -18.20
C ASP A 30 -13.54 31.90 -16.85
N SER A 31 -12.84 31.61 -15.76
CA SER A 31 -13.28 31.78 -14.36
C SER A 31 -14.06 30.66 -13.65
N ASN A 32 -13.92 29.37 -13.99
CA ASN A 32 -14.41 28.31 -13.09
C ASN A 32 -13.34 27.94 -12.06
N ALA A 33 -13.36 28.61 -10.90
CA ALA A 33 -12.54 28.23 -9.76
C ALA A 33 -12.90 26.81 -9.29
N ALA A 34 -12.02 25.85 -9.57
CA ALA A 34 -12.11 24.44 -9.19
C ALA A 34 -11.86 24.23 -7.67
N THR A 35 -12.55 25.00 -6.82
CA THR A 35 -12.32 24.98 -5.37
C THR A 35 -12.62 23.58 -4.82
N GLY A 36 -11.60 22.90 -4.30
CA GLY A 36 -11.73 21.54 -3.77
C GLY A 36 -11.94 20.45 -4.82
N ALA A 37 -11.72 20.75 -6.10
CA ALA A 37 -11.79 19.77 -7.18
C ALA A 37 -10.39 19.30 -7.62
N VAL A 38 -10.33 18.07 -8.13
CA VAL A 38 -9.13 17.48 -8.75
C VAL A 38 -9.42 17.27 -10.23
N LEU A 39 -8.42 17.52 -11.09
CA LEU A 39 -8.53 17.20 -12.51
C LEU A 39 -8.39 15.69 -12.71
N ILE A 40 -9.45 15.05 -13.20
CA ILE A 40 -9.47 13.60 -13.48
C ILE A 40 -9.71 13.32 -14.96
N GLY A 41 -9.27 12.16 -15.43
CA GLY A 41 -9.57 11.68 -16.78
C GLY A 41 -10.99 11.10 -16.84
N THR A 42 -11.81 11.58 -17.77
CA THR A 42 -13.19 11.08 -17.97
C THR A 42 -13.33 10.08 -19.12
N GLY A 43 -12.21 9.70 -19.75
CA GLY A 43 -12.14 8.75 -20.87
C GLY A 43 -11.83 9.42 -22.23
N SER A 44 -11.41 8.65 -23.24
CA SER A 44 -11.10 9.14 -24.61
C SER A 44 -10.25 10.42 -24.68
N GLY A 45 -9.29 10.60 -23.78
CA GLY A 45 -8.44 11.79 -23.75
C GLY A 45 -9.16 13.06 -23.29
N THR A 46 -10.30 12.96 -22.61
CA THR A 46 -10.98 14.09 -21.95
C THR A 46 -10.59 14.15 -20.48
N SER A 47 -10.52 15.36 -19.93
CA SER A 47 -10.38 15.56 -18.48
C SER A 47 -11.38 16.58 -17.98
N ALA A 48 -11.74 16.47 -16.70
CA ALA A 48 -12.69 17.34 -16.05
C ALA A 48 -12.28 17.55 -14.58
N TRP A 49 -12.59 18.74 -14.05
CA TRP A 49 -12.46 19.02 -12.63
C TRP A 49 -13.64 18.40 -11.87
N ASP A 50 -13.35 17.53 -10.91
CA ASP A 50 -14.35 16.82 -10.11
C ASP A 50 -14.12 17.06 -8.60
N THR A 51 -15.17 17.45 -7.89
CA THR A 51 -15.18 17.63 -6.43
C THR A 51 -15.40 16.31 -5.67
N THR A 52 -15.80 15.25 -6.39
CA THR A 52 -16.08 13.91 -5.87
C THR A 52 -15.40 12.84 -6.74
N PRO A 53 -14.07 12.96 -6.99
CA PRO A 53 -13.39 12.12 -7.95
C PRO A 53 -13.45 10.64 -7.56
N THR A 54 -13.78 9.80 -8.53
CA THR A 54 -13.68 8.34 -8.42
C THR A 54 -12.45 7.86 -9.18
N LEU A 55 -11.59 7.10 -8.51
CA LEU A 55 -10.44 6.46 -9.14
C LEU A 55 -10.86 5.09 -9.66
N GLY A 56 -10.86 4.92 -10.98
CA GLY A 56 -11.20 3.66 -11.65
C GLY A 56 -10.03 2.67 -11.76
N GLY A 57 -8.85 3.05 -11.25
CA GLY A 57 -7.63 2.23 -11.23
C GLY A 57 -6.79 2.54 -10.01
N ASP A 58 -5.57 1.99 -9.97
CA ASP A 58 -4.69 2.08 -8.81
C ASP A 58 -4.15 3.49 -8.58
N LEU A 59 -4.00 3.85 -7.30
CA LEU A 59 -3.29 5.05 -6.86
C LEU A 59 -1.97 4.64 -6.20
N THR A 60 -0.85 4.85 -6.90
CA THR A 60 0.48 4.66 -6.33
C THR A 60 0.90 5.92 -5.56
N MET A 61 1.04 5.80 -4.24
CA MET A 61 1.40 6.93 -3.37
C MET A 61 2.92 7.14 -3.24
N ALA A 62 3.76 6.18 -3.64
CA ALA A 62 5.23 6.27 -3.55
C ALA A 62 5.72 6.84 -2.20
N ASP A 63 5.24 6.23 -1.11
CA ASP A 63 5.54 6.58 0.29
C ASP A 63 5.11 7.99 0.75
N ASN A 64 4.22 8.65 0.00
CA ASN A 64 3.59 9.91 0.42
C ASN A 64 2.38 9.68 1.34
N GLN A 65 1.94 10.76 1.98
CA GLN A 65 0.90 10.72 3.01
C GLN A 65 -0.51 10.91 2.45
N ILE A 66 -1.48 10.26 3.11
CA ILE A 66 -2.90 10.60 3.01
C ILE A 66 -3.31 11.25 4.34
N ILE A 67 -3.67 12.53 4.31
CA ILE A 67 -3.91 13.32 5.52
C ILE A 67 -5.41 13.43 5.80
N THR A 68 -5.84 13.11 7.02
CA THR A 68 -7.24 13.21 7.49
C THR A 68 -8.27 12.36 6.72
N ALA A 69 -7.84 11.25 6.10
CA ALA A 69 -8.76 10.35 5.41
C ALA A 69 -9.66 9.55 6.35
N LYS A 70 -10.88 9.25 5.87
CA LYS A 70 -11.78 8.26 6.47
C LYS A 70 -11.91 7.10 5.51
N MET A 71 -11.34 5.95 5.88
CA MET A 71 -11.47 4.70 5.13
C MET A 71 -12.75 3.98 5.59
N LYS A 72 -13.59 3.54 4.65
CA LYS A 72 -14.75 2.69 4.91
C LYS A 72 -14.74 1.56 3.90
N ASP A 73 -15.06 0.34 4.34
CA ASP A 73 -15.10 -0.84 3.46
C ASP A 73 -13.80 -0.98 2.64
N TYR A 74 -12.65 -0.87 3.32
CA TYR A 74 -11.34 -1.04 2.70
C TYR A 74 -10.87 -2.48 2.89
N SER A 75 -10.01 -2.94 1.99
CA SER A 75 -9.30 -4.22 2.10
C SER A 75 -7.80 -4.01 2.11
N GLU A 76 -7.10 -4.96 2.68
CA GLU A 76 -5.64 -5.08 2.61
C GLU A 76 -5.28 -6.22 1.65
N THR A 77 -4.16 -6.09 0.94
CA THR A 77 -3.68 -7.15 0.06
C THR A 77 -3.26 -8.36 0.89
N VAL A 78 -3.75 -9.53 0.46
CA VAL A 78 -3.39 -10.82 1.06
C VAL A 78 -2.17 -11.41 0.37
N ASN A 79 -1.11 -11.67 1.12
CA ASN A 79 0.05 -12.45 0.73
C ASN A 79 -0.14 -13.91 1.18
N VAL A 80 -0.20 -14.85 0.23
CA VAL A 80 -0.41 -16.27 0.52
C VAL A 80 0.93 -17.00 0.39
N ILE A 81 1.51 -17.40 1.52
CA ILE A 81 2.67 -18.30 1.55
C ILE A 81 2.22 -19.74 1.29
N GLY A 82 1.06 -20.13 1.83
CA GLY A 82 0.54 -21.50 1.72
C GLY A 82 1.25 -22.47 2.67
N GLY A 83 1.41 -23.73 2.24
CA GLY A 83 2.15 -24.74 3.00
C GLY A 83 3.64 -24.40 3.04
N THR A 84 4.20 -24.28 4.24
CA THR A 84 5.56 -23.77 4.42
C THR A 84 6.64 -24.73 3.92
N GLY A 85 6.43 -26.06 4.01
CA GLY A 85 7.45 -27.06 3.68
C GLY A 85 8.68 -27.08 4.60
N GLY A 86 8.71 -26.25 5.66
CA GLY A 86 9.88 -26.04 6.51
C GLY A 86 10.82 -24.95 5.99
N GLY A 87 11.94 -24.75 6.68
CA GLY A 87 12.99 -23.81 6.26
C GLY A 87 12.63 -22.35 6.50
N THR A 88 13.22 -21.45 5.70
CA THR A 88 13.02 -20.00 5.85
C THR A 88 11.85 -19.51 5.00
N GLN A 89 10.95 -18.76 5.62
CA GLN A 89 9.77 -18.17 5.01
C GLN A 89 9.87 -16.65 5.13
N ASP A 90 10.10 -15.96 4.02
CA ASP A 90 10.21 -14.50 4.02
C ASP A 90 8.84 -13.85 3.86
N ILE A 91 8.50 -12.99 4.81
CA ILE A 91 7.33 -12.11 4.76
C ILE A 91 7.81 -10.76 4.21
N ASP A 92 7.65 -10.60 2.90
CA ASP A 92 7.89 -9.35 2.19
C ASP A 92 6.64 -8.47 2.25
N LEU A 93 6.75 -7.32 2.93
CA LEU A 93 5.63 -6.40 3.14
C LEU A 93 5.24 -5.60 1.89
N THR A 94 6.00 -5.70 0.80
CA THR A 94 5.58 -5.16 -0.50
C THR A 94 4.52 -6.04 -1.17
N LEU A 95 4.35 -7.29 -0.73
CA LEU A 95 3.38 -8.23 -1.28
C LEU A 95 2.01 -8.19 -0.58
N GLY A 96 1.94 -7.61 0.63
CA GLY A 96 0.69 -7.43 1.37
C GLY A 96 0.87 -7.36 2.88
N ASN A 97 -0.16 -6.83 3.55
CA ASN A 97 -0.18 -6.66 5.01
C ASN A 97 -0.98 -7.75 5.75
N VAL A 98 -1.65 -8.63 5.01
CA VAL A 98 -2.31 -9.83 5.57
C VAL A 98 -1.64 -11.06 5.00
N ILE A 99 -0.98 -11.85 5.85
CA ILE A 99 -0.23 -13.03 5.44
C ILE A 99 -1.00 -14.27 5.87
N THR A 100 -1.06 -15.28 5.00
CA THR A 100 -1.58 -16.60 5.34
C THR A 100 -0.53 -17.67 5.12
N ALA A 101 -0.35 -18.56 6.10
CA ALA A 101 0.60 -19.66 6.02
C ALA A 101 0.09 -20.89 6.78
N THR A 102 0.54 -22.08 6.36
CA THR A 102 0.25 -23.36 7.01
C THR A 102 1.54 -24.07 7.33
N VAL A 103 1.80 -24.28 8.62
CA VAL A 103 2.92 -25.10 9.08
C VAL A 103 2.53 -26.57 8.92
N ASP A 104 3.29 -27.29 8.11
CA ASP A 104 2.97 -28.65 7.67
C ASP A 104 4.06 -29.66 8.00
N THR A 105 5.33 -29.29 7.87
CA THR A 105 6.48 -30.15 8.15
C THR A 105 7.70 -29.33 8.57
N SER A 106 8.58 -29.99 9.33
CA SER A 106 9.90 -29.49 9.69
C SER A 106 9.91 -28.15 10.44
N THR A 107 11.08 -27.74 10.91
CA THR A 107 11.23 -26.43 11.56
C THR A 107 11.05 -25.30 10.54
N ASN A 108 10.32 -24.26 10.94
CA ASN A 108 10.05 -23.08 10.14
C ASN A 108 10.70 -21.85 10.76
N THR A 109 11.32 -21.00 9.96
CA THR A 109 11.94 -19.75 10.39
C THR A 109 11.34 -18.62 9.57
N PHE A 110 10.56 -17.75 10.19
CA PHE A 110 10.05 -16.56 9.51
C PHE A 110 11.10 -15.45 9.50
N THR A 111 11.22 -14.75 8.38
CA THR A 111 11.96 -13.49 8.24
C THR A 111 11.01 -12.40 7.78
N PHE A 112 11.28 -11.15 8.14
CA PHE A 112 10.46 -10.01 7.73
C PHE A 112 11.33 -9.07 6.89
N SER A 113 10.85 -8.67 5.72
CA SER A 113 11.59 -7.83 4.78
C SER A 113 10.75 -6.65 4.28
N ASN A 114 11.45 -5.62 3.80
CA ASN A 114 10.88 -4.39 3.25
C ASN A 114 9.84 -3.66 4.14
N PRO A 115 10.06 -3.49 5.46
CA PRO A 115 9.22 -2.61 6.25
C PRO A 115 9.34 -1.15 5.80
N SER A 116 8.33 -0.36 6.14
CA SER A 116 8.38 1.09 5.98
C SER A 116 9.60 1.69 6.69
N ALA A 117 10.15 2.77 6.14
CA ALA A 117 11.31 3.44 6.70
C ALA A 117 11.10 3.92 8.15
N SER A 118 12.19 4.07 8.89
CA SER A 118 12.17 4.54 10.29
C SER A 118 11.44 5.88 10.43
N GLY A 119 10.63 6.01 11.47
CA GLY A 119 9.73 7.15 11.68
C GLY A 119 8.31 6.92 11.13
N SER A 120 8.11 5.89 10.31
CA SER A 120 6.79 5.41 9.88
C SER A 120 6.46 4.10 10.57
N ALA A 121 5.21 3.97 11.05
CA ALA A 121 4.71 2.71 11.55
C ALA A 121 4.47 1.75 10.38
N CYS A 122 4.88 0.50 10.54
CA CYS A 122 4.57 -0.59 9.64
C CYS A 122 3.96 -1.74 10.45
N SER A 123 2.91 -2.37 9.93
CA SER A 123 2.25 -3.48 10.60
C SER A 123 1.72 -4.49 9.61
N PHE A 124 1.63 -5.75 10.06
CA PHE A 124 0.97 -6.80 9.31
C PHE A 124 0.32 -7.81 10.26
N THR A 125 -0.62 -8.57 9.72
CA THR A 125 -1.29 -9.68 10.41
C THR A 125 -0.89 -10.99 9.76
N LEU A 126 -0.48 -11.97 10.55
CA LEU A 126 -0.22 -13.34 10.12
C LEU A 126 -1.34 -14.24 10.63
N ILE A 127 -2.06 -14.87 9.70
CA ILE A 127 -3.00 -15.94 9.98
C ILE A 127 -2.26 -17.26 9.75
N LEU A 128 -1.90 -17.92 10.84
CA LEU A 128 -1.05 -19.10 10.84
C LEU A 128 -1.86 -20.35 11.17
N THR A 129 -1.91 -21.29 10.25
CA THR A 129 -2.57 -22.58 10.46
C THR A 129 -1.57 -23.61 10.96
N ASN A 130 -1.94 -24.36 12.00
CA ASN A 130 -1.16 -25.42 12.63
C ASN A 130 0.22 -24.95 13.13
N GLY A 131 0.33 -23.69 13.57
CA GLY A 131 1.60 -23.07 13.96
C GLY A 131 2.37 -23.84 15.03
N GLY A 132 1.67 -24.56 15.92
CA GLY A 132 2.28 -25.40 16.95
C GLY A 132 2.53 -26.85 16.54
N SER A 133 2.34 -27.21 15.27
CA SER A 133 2.61 -28.58 14.78
C SER A 133 4.10 -28.86 14.61
N GLN A 134 4.90 -27.80 14.45
CA GLN A 134 6.35 -27.85 14.34
C GLN A 134 6.96 -26.69 15.15
N THR A 135 8.29 -26.63 15.18
CA THR A 135 8.98 -25.46 15.72
C THR A 135 8.87 -24.28 14.75
N VAL A 136 8.40 -23.13 15.26
CA VAL A 136 8.39 -21.85 14.56
C VAL A 136 9.40 -20.91 15.22
N ASN A 137 10.40 -20.50 14.46
CA ASN A 137 11.39 -19.52 14.85
C ASN A 137 11.03 -18.15 14.27
N TRP A 138 11.14 -17.13 15.12
CA TRP A 138 10.91 -15.73 14.77
C TRP A 138 12.24 -14.99 14.62
N PRO A 139 12.28 -13.86 13.89
CA PRO A 139 13.47 -13.01 13.86
C PRO A 139 13.89 -12.59 15.27
N GLY A 140 15.20 -12.47 15.51
CA GLY A 140 15.73 -12.06 16.81
C GLY A 140 15.32 -10.65 17.25
N GLY A 141 14.84 -9.81 16.32
CA GLY A 141 14.30 -8.48 16.60
C GLY A 141 12.83 -8.47 17.02
N VAL A 142 12.16 -9.62 17.12
CA VAL A 142 10.78 -9.67 17.62
C VAL A 142 10.77 -9.63 19.14
N ASP A 143 10.20 -8.56 19.68
CA ASP A 143 9.91 -8.38 21.10
C ASP A 143 8.48 -8.83 21.42
N TRP A 144 8.36 -9.79 22.33
CA TRP A 144 7.10 -10.37 22.75
C TRP A 144 6.74 -9.89 24.15
N ALA A 145 5.45 -9.86 24.47
CA ALA A 145 5.01 -9.60 25.84
C ALA A 145 5.65 -10.62 26.82
N GLY A 146 6.41 -10.11 27.80
CA GLY A 146 7.14 -10.96 28.76
C GLY A 146 8.40 -11.63 28.19
N GLY A 147 8.84 -11.25 26.98
CA GLY A 147 10.10 -11.69 26.37
C GLY A 147 10.09 -13.09 25.76
N SER A 148 8.93 -13.74 25.64
CA SER A 148 8.81 -15.08 25.06
C SER A 148 7.68 -15.15 24.03
N ALA A 149 7.93 -15.86 22.93
CA ALA A 149 6.93 -16.10 21.90
C ALA A 149 5.72 -16.88 22.45
N PRO A 150 4.50 -16.64 21.94
CA PRO A 150 3.31 -17.36 22.38
C PRO A 150 3.38 -18.84 22.02
N THR A 151 2.72 -19.67 22.83
CA THR A 151 2.48 -21.07 22.47
C THR A 151 1.42 -21.13 21.37
N LEU A 152 1.80 -21.65 20.20
CA LEU A 152 0.93 -21.79 19.04
C LEU A 152 0.10 -23.08 19.09
N THR A 153 -1.03 -23.08 18.38
CA THR A 153 -1.97 -24.19 18.32
C THR A 153 -1.47 -25.27 17.36
N THR A 154 -1.37 -26.52 17.84
CA THR A 154 -0.90 -27.65 17.04
C THR A 154 -1.81 -27.96 15.85
N ALA A 155 -3.13 -27.92 16.05
CA ALA A 155 -4.12 -28.13 15.00
C ALA A 155 -5.22 -27.06 15.14
N GLY A 156 -5.18 -26.04 14.29
CA GLY A 156 -6.06 -24.88 14.41
C GLY A 156 -5.45 -23.64 13.75
N VAL A 157 -6.12 -22.50 13.91
CA VAL A 157 -5.68 -21.22 13.35
C VAL A 157 -5.32 -20.27 14.48
N ASP A 158 -4.14 -19.67 14.38
CA ASP A 158 -3.67 -18.59 15.24
C ASP A 158 -3.57 -17.29 14.43
N ILE A 159 -3.90 -16.16 15.06
CA ILE A 159 -3.77 -14.82 14.48
C ILE A 159 -2.72 -14.07 15.28
N LEU A 160 -1.62 -13.72 14.62
CA LEU A 160 -0.55 -12.91 15.17
C LEU A 160 -0.51 -11.55 14.47
N THR A 161 -0.17 -10.51 15.22
CA THR A 161 0.03 -9.16 14.67
C THR A 161 1.44 -8.69 15.03
N PHE A 162 2.08 -8.01 14.08
CA PHE A 162 3.41 -7.46 14.26
C PHE A 162 3.41 -5.99 13.88
N THR A 163 4.13 -5.16 14.64
CA THR A 163 4.32 -3.74 14.29
C THR A 163 5.73 -3.26 14.61
N THR A 164 6.23 -2.32 13.80
CA THR A 164 7.52 -1.65 13.98
C THR A 164 7.35 -0.16 13.65
N VAL A 165 8.24 0.67 14.17
CA VAL A 165 8.36 2.10 13.81
C VAL A 165 9.79 2.47 13.37
N ASP A 166 10.68 1.49 13.30
CA ASP A 166 12.13 1.68 13.15
C ASP A 166 12.73 0.83 12.02
N ALA A 167 11.98 0.70 10.92
CA ALA A 167 12.35 -0.10 9.76
C ALA A 167 12.67 -1.56 10.10
N GLY A 168 11.97 -2.13 11.08
CA GLY A 168 12.08 -3.53 11.45
C GLY A 168 13.30 -3.88 12.30
N THR A 169 13.94 -2.89 12.94
CA THR A 169 14.98 -3.15 13.94
C THR A 169 14.36 -3.84 15.16
N ILE A 170 13.20 -3.35 15.61
CA ILE A 170 12.36 -3.98 16.61
C ILE A 170 10.97 -4.20 16.03
N TRP A 171 10.44 -5.41 16.22
CA TRP A 171 9.06 -5.76 15.91
C TRP A 171 8.34 -6.14 17.20
N TYR A 172 7.27 -5.45 17.55
CA TYR A 172 6.39 -5.85 18.64
C TYR A 172 5.43 -6.92 18.14
N GLY A 173 5.56 -8.14 18.66
CA GLY A 173 4.73 -9.29 18.32
C GLY A 173 3.60 -9.51 19.32
N PHE A 174 2.40 -9.79 18.83
CA PHE A 174 1.20 -10.05 19.63
C PHE A 174 0.50 -11.32 19.17
N ALA A 175 0.05 -12.14 20.12
CA ALA A 175 -1.00 -13.14 19.86
C ALA A 175 -2.36 -12.44 19.95
N ALA A 176 -2.94 -12.09 18.81
CA ALA A 176 -4.24 -11.41 18.74
C ALA A 176 -5.40 -12.39 18.92
N GLY A 177 -5.22 -13.64 18.50
CA GLY A 177 -6.14 -14.75 18.75
C GLY A 177 -5.41 -16.08 18.62
N LEU A 178 -5.73 -17.03 19.50
CA LEU A 178 -5.17 -18.38 19.47
C LEU A 178 -6.32 -19.39 19.40
N ASP A 179 -6.10 -20.50 18.70
CA ASP A 179 -7.07 -21.59 18.54
C ASP A 179 -8.45 -21.12 18.02
N MET A 180 -8.44 -20.28 16.99
CA MET A 180 -9.65 -19.79 16.32
C MET A 180 -10.46 -20.97 15.74
N LYS A 181 -11.79 -20.88 15.82
CA LYS A 181 -12.74 -21.94 15.40
C LYS A 181 -13.58 -21.52 14.21
#